data_AF-A0A7C2I0V2-F1
#
_entry.id   AF-A0A7C2I0V2-F1
#
_cell.length_a   1.000
_cell.length_b   1.000
_cell.length_c   1.000
_cell.angle_alpha   90.00
_cell.angle_beta   90.00
_cell.angle_gamma   90.00
#
_symmetry.space_group_name_H-M   'P 1'
#
loop_
_entity.id
_entity.type
_entity.pdbx_description
1 polymer ?
#
loop_
_entity_poly.entity_id
_entity_poly.type
_entity_poly.pdbx_seq_one_letter_code
_entity_poly.pdbx_strand_id
1 'polypeptide(L)'
;MKERASPHGKDRRRVRLIGWLYPAFAFLCLMWLAARSGRKPSRLRYPCQQAAAVHATWLLGALGAGLVHAVGRKRGWRLWALPCMVVLAAGLCLGMSGDYAAKAVSGSVPDLEEARVRAASLEPETWRGAEADGAHDIFLVSHVPVPQSGNPRHRGVDALIAFMAEGGLSFYRSHADYPGAGTEGLIAPDDVVLLKVNAAWDQRGMTNTDVVRGLITAILAHPDGFTGEVVLVENCEGGPDYDQVLNNAENPHQSFAAVVNSYGDPSRVSSSSWWSFTDNVVGEYEAGDFRQGYVVLGNNVSYPKFSTGRGTLISLRHGIWTGSGYDKSRLKLINLPVLKSHNATGVTACCKNYMGVQSTHLTQNIHLDLICGGFVGRMMNMTIYPCL
;
A
#
# COMPACT_ATOMS: atom_id res chain seq x y z
N MET A 1 -72.79 20.18 -5.44
CA MET A 1 -71.58 20.95 -5.08
C MET A 1 -70.69 20.04 -4.24
N LYS A 2 -69.56 19.55 -4.78
CA LYS A 2 -68.60 18.70 -4.06
C LYS A 2 -67.61 19.61 -3.34
N GLU A 3 -67.60 19.58 -2.01
CA GLU A 3 -66.58 20.23 -1.18
C GLU A 3 -65.20 19.64 -1.47
N ARG A 4 -64.25 20.51 -1.83
CA ARG A 4 -62.84 20.18 -2.01
C ARG A 4 -62.16 20.07 -0.64
N ALA A 5 -61.59 18.91 -0.36
CA ALA A 5 -60.73 18.69 0.81
C ALA A 5 -59.46 19.55 0.73
N SER A 6 -59.13 20.24 1.83
CA SER A 6 -57.97 21.12 2.00
C SER A 6 -56.62 20.38 1.90
N PRO A 7 -55.60 20.95 1.23
CA PRO A 7 -54.30 20.31 1.01
C PRO A 7 -53.36 20.31 2.25
N HIS A 8 -53.74 20.94 3.37
CA HIS A 8 -52.87 21.16 4.53
C HIS A 8 -52.54 19.91 5.38
N GLY A 9 -53.15 18.76 5.12
CA GLY A 9 -52.93 17.52 5.90
C GLY A 9 -51.71 16.68 5.46
N LYS A 10 -51.29 16.76 4.19
CA LYS A 10 -50.22 15.91 3.64
C LYS A 10 -48.81 16.47 3.93
N ASP A 11 -48.63 17.79 3.92
CA ASP A 11 -47.32 18.42 4.20
C ASP A 11 -46.89 18.27 5.67
N ARG A 12 -47.81 18.37 6.62
CA ARG A 12 -47.50 18.16 8.04
C ARG A 12 -47.03 16.73 8.36
N ARG A 13 -47.51 15.72 7.62
CA ARG A 13 -47.02 14.33 7.77
C ARG A 13 -45.63 14.14 7.17
N ARG A 14 -45.33 14.78 6.04
CA ARG A 14 -44.02 14.73 5.37
C ARG A 14 -42.91 15.39 6.20
N VAL A 15 -43.20 16.56 6.77
CA VAL A 15 -42.27 17.28 7.66
C VAL A 15 -41.99 16.50 8.95
N ARG A 16 -43.01 15.81 9.51
CA ARG A 16 -42.83 14.93 10.68
C ARG A 16 -41.97 13.70 10.37
N LEU A 17 -42.11 13.11 9.18
CA LEU A 17 -41.32 11.94 8.78
C LEU A 17 -39.82 12.29 8.64
N ILE A 18 -39.52 13.45 8.07
CA ILE A 18 -38.15 13.96 7.89
C ILE A 18 -37.50 14.28 9.26
N GLY A 19 -38.28 14.76 10.23
CA GLY A 19 -37.79 15.05 11.59
C GLY A 19 -37.25 13.83 12.36
N TRP A 20 -37.65 12.60 12.00
CA TRP A 20 -37.17 11.37 12.65
C TRP A 20 -35.98 10.71 11.95
N LEU A 21 -35.62 11.14 10.73
CA LEU A 21 -34.54 10.53 9.96
C LEU A 21 -33.18 10.74 10.62
N TYR A 22 -32.90 11.95 11.09
CA TYR A 22 -31.60 12.25 11.70
C TYR A 22 -31.40 11.57 13.07
N PRO A 23 -32.39 11.55 13.99
CA PRO A 23 -32.30 10.75 15.22
C PRO A 23 -32.10 9.25 14.95
N ALA A 24 -32.79 8.68 13.95
CA ALA A 24 -32.62 7.28 13.57
C ALA A 24 -31.21 7.02 13.02
N PHE A 25 -30.68 7.92 12.18
CA PHE A 25 -29.32 7.86 11.68
C PHE A 25 -28.28 7.95 12.79
N ALA A 26 -28.42 8.91 13.71
CA ALA A 26 -27.53 9.06 14.87
C ALA A 26 -27.53 7.82 15.78
N PHE A 27 -28.69 7.17 15.94
CA PHE A 27 -28.80 5.90 16.67
C PHE A 27 -28.06 4.76 15.97
N LEU A 28 -28.20 4.64 14.65
CA LEU A 28 -27.44 3.66 13.86
C LEU A 28 -25.92 3.90 13.94
N CYS A 29 -25.47 5.16 13.93
CA CYS A 29 -24.08 5.51 14.15
C CYS A 29 -23.58 5.08 15.54
N LEU A 30 -24.37 5.28 16.59
CA LEU A 30 -24.02 4.84 17.94
C LEU A 30 -23.94 3.31 18.04
N MET A 31 -24.89 2.58 17.43
CA MET A 31 -24.84 1.12 17.34
C MET A 31 -23.60 0.62 16.60
N TRP A 32 -23.26 1.25 15.47
CA TRP A 32 -22.08 0.93 14.66
C TRP A 32 -20.77 1.17 15.43
N LEU A 33 -20.70 2.28 16.18
CA LEU A 33 -19.58 2.60 17.04
C LEU A 33 -19.38 1.52 18.12
N ALA A 34 -20.47 1.16 18.82
CA ALA A 34 -20.43 0.15 19.88
C ALA A 34 -20.07 -1.24 19.33
N ALA A 35 -20.70 -1.67 18.23
CA ALA A 35 -20.48 -2.97 17.63
C ALA A 35 -19.04 -3.16 17.16
N ARG A 36 -18.43 -2.13 16.56
CA ARG A 36 -17.14 -2.28 15.89
C ARG A 36 -15.94 -1.90 16.75
N SER A 37 -16.11 -1.01 17.73
CA SER A 37 -15.07 -0.61 18.68
C SER A 37 -15.07 -1.41 19.99
N GLY A 38 -16.22 -1.94 20.42
CA GLY A 38 -16.45 -2.76 21.63
C GLY A 38 -15.22 -3.21 22.42
N ARG A 39 -14.74 -4.44 22.18
CA ARG A 39 -13.60 -5.03 22.91
C ARG A 39 -12.21 -4.60 22.43
N LYS A 40 -12.11 -3.74 21.41
CA LYS A 40 -10.84 -3.28 20.83
C LYS A 40 -10.87 -1.76 20.63
N PRO A 41 -10.63 -0.98 21.70
CA PRO A 41 -10.74 0.48 21.70
C PRO A 41 -9.85 1.20 20.68
N SER A 42 -8.75 0.57 20.24
CA SER A 42 -7.88 1.10 19.19
C SER A 42 -8.59 1.36 17.85
N ARG A 43 -9.73 0.71 17.61
CA ARG A 43 -10.56 0.86 16.39
C ARG A 43 -11.31 2.18 16.33
N LEU A 44 -11.40 2.93 17.44
CA LEU A 44 -11.93 4.30 17.47
C LEU A 44 -11.11 5.26 16.60
N ARG A 45 -9.87 4.89 16.23
CA ARG A 45 -9.03 5.67 15.31
C ARG A 45 -9.43 5.55 13.84
N TYR A 46 -10.36 4.68 13.49
CA TYR A 46 -10.77 4.50 12.10
C TYR A 46 -11.71 5.63 11.64
N PRO A 47 -11.57 6.16 10.41
CA PRO A 47 -12.36 7.29 9.93
C PRO A 47 -13.88 7.07 10.01
N CYS A 48 -14.35 5.86 9.72
CA CYS A 48 -15.78 5.53 9.81
C CYS A 48 -16.30 5.44 11.26
N GLN A 49 -15.42 5.12 12.22
CA GLN A 49 -15.76 5.13 13.66
C GLN A 49 -15.73 6.56 14.20
N GLN A 50 -14.80 7.39 13.74
CA GLN A 50 -14.74 8.81 14.09
C GLN A 50 -15.96 9.57 13.56
N ALA A 51 -16.35 9.36 12.30
CA ALA A 51 -17.56 9.95 11.73
C ALA A 51 -18.83 9.48 12.47
N ALA A 52 -18.93 8.19 12.78
CA ALA A 52 -20.04 7.67 13.58
C ALA A 52 -20.10 8.27 14.99
N ALA A 53 -18.95 8.52 15.63
CA ALA A 53 -18.89 9.16 16.94
C ALA A 53 -19.39 10.62 16.89
N VAL A 54 -19.02 11.39 15.87
CA VAL A 54 -19.50 12.76 15.68
C VAL A 54 -21.02 12.81 15.57
N HIS A 55 -21.62 11.95 14.74
CA HIS A 55 -23.08 11.93 14.56
C HIS A 55 -23.82 11.35 15.77
N ALA A 56 -23.21 10.45 16.53
CA ALA A 56 -23.77 9.95 17.79
C ALA A 56 -23.74 10.99 18.92
N THR A 57 -22.84 11.97 18.86
CA THR A 57 -22.66 13.00 19.91
C THR A 57 -23.91 13.85 20.11
N TRP A 58 -24.63 14.18 19.03
CA TRP A 58 -25.89 14.92 19.09
C TRP A 58 -27.00 14.17 19.84
N LEU A 59 -27.12 12.86 19.59
CA LEU A 59 -28.09 12.01 20.27
C LEU A 59 -27.75 11.87 21.76
N LEU A 60 -26.47 11.65 22.08
CA LEU A 60 -25.99 11.57 23.47
C LEU A 60 -26.18 12.89 24.23
N GLY A 61 -25.92 14.03 23.58
CA GLY A 61 -26.17 15.35 24.13
C GLY A 61 -27.66 15.62 24.40
N ALA A 62 -28.54 15.28 23.45
CA ALA A 62 -29.98 15.42 23.61
C ALA A 62 -30.55 14.51 24.72
N LEU A 63 -30.09 13.26 24.78
CA LEU A 63 -30.45 12.32 25.86
C LEU A 63 -29.94 12.81 27.22
N GLY A 64 -28.70 13.31 27.27
CA GLY A 64 -28.11 13.90 28.48
C GLY A 64 -28.90 15.12 28.97
N ALA A 65 -29.23 16.06 28.09
CA ALA A 65 -30.03 17.24 28.43
C ALA A 65 -31.45 16.86 28.90
N GLY A 66 -32.09 15.89 28.26
CA GLY A 66 -33.39 15.35 28.69
C GLY A 66 -33.33 14.69 30.07
N LEU A 67 -32.28 13.92 30.35
CA LEU A 67 -32.02 13.31 31.66
C LEU A 67 -31.76 14.37 32.74
N VAL A 68 -30.96 15.40 32.46
CA VAL A 68 -30.73 16.54 33.37
C VAL A 68 -32.06 17.25 33.68
N HIS A 69 -32.89 17.50 32.68
CA HIS A 69 -34.19 18.14 32.88
C HIS A 69 -35.16 17.27 33.72
N ALA A 70 -35.19 15.96 33.48
CA ALA A 70 -36.04 15.03 34.22
C ALA A 70 -35.57 14.83 35.67
N VAL A 71 -34.26 14.77 35.90
CA VAL A 71 -33.64 14.61 37.22
C VAL A 71 -33.67 15.91 38.02
N GLY A 72 -33.49 17.07 37.38
CA GLY A 72 -33.55 18.38 38.03
C GLY A 72 -34.90 18.70 38.68
N ARG A 73 -35.97 17.97 38.32
CA ARG A 73 -37.28 18.02 38.97
C ARG A 73 -37.40 17.16 40.24
N LYS A 74 -36.46 16.25 40.53
CA LYS A 74 -36.47 15.39 41.71
C LYS A 74 -35.24 15.66 42.60
N ARG A 75 -35.51 16.09 43.83
CA ARG A 75 -34.55 16.69 44.78
C ARG A 75 -33.68 15.61 45.46
N GLY A 76 -32.70 15.04 44.75
CA GLY A 76 -31.76 14.07 45.34
C GLY A 76 -30.42 14.00 44.63
N TRP A 77 -29.33 14.35 45.34
CA TRP A 77 -27.94 14.40 44.86
C TRP A 77 -27.47 13.11 44.16
N ARG A 78 -27.90 11.92 44.61
CA ARG A 78 -27.49 10.62 44.03
C ARG A 78 -28.02 10.38 42.61
N LEU A 79 -29.06 11.08 42.17
CA LEU A 79 -29.63 10.95 40.82
C LEU A 79 -28.85 11.75 39.75
N TRP A 80 -27.92 12.62 40.17
CA TRP A 80 -27.11 13.44 39.25
C TRP A 80 -25.94 12.68 38.62
N ALA A 81 -25.56 11.52 39.17
CA ALA A 81 -24.43 10.73 38.67
C ALA A 81 -24.63 10.26 37.22
N LEU A 82 -25.83 9.79 36.87
CA LEU A 82 -26.14 9.32 35.51
C LEU A 82 -26.12 10.43 34.45
N PRO A 83 -26.82 11.58 34.63
CA PRO A 83 -26.74 12.69 33.68
C PRO A 83 -25.31 13.27 33.61
N CYS A 84 -24.59 13.36 34.72
CA CYS A 84 -23.18 13.78 34.70
C CYS A 84 -22.30 12.80 33.91
N MET A 85 -22.52 11.48 34.01
CA MET A 85 -21.79 10.49 33.20
C MET A 85 -22.14 10.58 31.71
N VAL A 86 -23.39 10.86 31.34
CA VAL A 86 -23.79 11.06 29.94
C VAL A 86 -23.19 12.35 29.37
N VAL A 87 -23.17 13.43 30.15
CA VAL A 87 -22.50 14.69 29.79
C VAL A 87 -20.98 14.52 29.71
N LEU A 88 -20.37 13.76 30.62
CA LEU A 88 -18.96 13.38 30.56
C LEU A 88 -18.66 12.50 29.36
N ALA A 89 -19.53 11.55 29.00
CA ALA A 89 -19.37 10.72 27.81
C ALA A 89 -19.49 11.55 26.52
N ALA A 90 -20.46 12.47 26.44
CA ALA A 90 -20.57 13.42 25.34
C ALA A 90 -19.36 14.36 25.27
N GLY A 91 -18.86 14.81 26.43
CA GLY A 91 -17.63 15.60 26.56
C GLY A 91 -16.37 14.82 26.19
N LEU A 92 -16.29 13.53 26.49
CA LEU A 92 -15.20 12.64 26.04
C LEU A 92 -15.26 12.40 24.53
N CYS A 93 -16.45 12.24 23.96
CA CYS A 93 -16.62 12.17 22.50
C CYS A 93 -16.18 13.47 21.82
N LEU A 94 -16.44 14.64 22.43
CA LEU A 94 -15.98 15.95 21.97
C LEU A 94 -14.48 16.20 22.24
N GLY A 95 -13.92 15.67 23.33
CA GLY A 95 -12.50 15.83 23.70
C GLY A 95 -11.58 14.89 22.94
N MET A 96 -12.00 13.64 22.71
CA MET A 96 -11.30 12.68 21.83
C MET A 96 -11.42 13.04 20.35
N SER A 97 -12.43 13.83 20.00
CA SER A 97 -12.53 14.44 18.67
C SER A 97 -11.98 15.86 18.63
N GLY A 98 -11.63 16.53 19.73
CA GLY A 98 -11.28 17.96 19.72
C GLY A 98 -10.04 18.26 18.89
N ASP A 99 -8.95 17.51 19.12
CA ASP A 99 -7.70 17.67 18.36
C ASP A 99 -7.81 17.13 16.92
N TYR A 100 -8.68 16.14 16.68
CA TYR A 100 -8.87 15.54 15.35
C TYR A 100 -9.95 16.23 14.52
N ALA A 101 -10.95 16.85 15.13
CA ALA A 101 -12.00 17.64 14.50
C ALA A 101 -11.49 19.05 14.27
N ALA A 102 -10.69 19.63 15.17
CA ALA A 102 -9.95 20.85 14.87
C ALA A 102 -8.96 20.62 13.72
N LYS A 103 -8.22 19.50 13.69
CA LYS A 103 -7.36 19.15 12.53
C LYS A 103 -8.12 18.67 11.29
N ALA A 104 -9.30 18.09 11.40
CA ALA A 104 -10.15 17.76 10.25
C ALA A 104 -10.89 18.98 9.69
N VAL A 105 -11.10 20.02 10.51
CA VAL A 105 -11.70 21.30 10.12
C VAL A 105 -10.64 22.31 9.67
N SER A 106 -9.39 22.23 10.16
CA SER A 106 -8.29 23.14 9.77
C SER A 106 -7.17 22.50 8.92
N GLY A 107 -7.27 21.21 8.62
CA GLY A 107 -6.28 20.46 7.85
C GLY A 107 -6.95 19.45 6.92
N SER A 108 -7.56 19.99 5.86
CA SER A 108 -7.82 19.34 4.57
C SER A 108 -7.93 17.80 4.60
N VAL A 109 -9.14 17.29 4.89
CA VAL A 109 -9.60 16.16 4.06
C VAL A 109 -9.70 16.76 2.66
N PRO A 110 -8.97 16.24 1.65
CA PRO A 110 -9.11 16.75 0.29
C PRO A 110 -10.60 16.68 -0.04
N ASP A 111 -11.22 17.82 -0.34
CA ASP A 111 -12.57 17.82 -0.86
C ASP A 111 -12.53 16.94 -2.10
N LEU A 112 -13.16 15.77 -2.04
CA LEU A 112 -13.08 14.78 -3.11
C LEU A 112 -13.81 15.26 -4.35
N GLU A 113 -14.75 16.20 -4.20
CA GLU A 113 -15.43 16.86 -5.31
C GLU A 113 -14.54 17.98 -5.86
N GLU A 114 -13.89 18.79 -5.02
CA GLU A 114 -12.88 19.74 -5.49
C GLU A 114 -11.69 19.03 -6.13
N ALA A 115 -11.22 17.90 -5.59
CA ALA A 115 -10.15 17.10 -6.14
C ALA A 115 -10.59 16.37 -7.42
N ARG A 116 -11.87 15.93 -7.53
CA ARG A 116 -12.44 15.40 -8.78
C ARG A 116 -12.61 16.47 -9.83
N VAL A 117 -13.13 17.63 -9.47
CA VAL A 117 -13.33 18.79 -10.35
C VAL A 117 -11.98 19.32 -10.78
N ARG A 118 -11.00 19.40 -9.87
CA ARG A 118 -9.62 19.76 -10.16
C ARG A 118 -8.96 18.69 -11.01
N ALA A 119 -9.14 17.39 -10.75
CA ALA A 119 -8.64 16.32 -11.62
C ALA A 119 -9.32 16.27 -12.99
N ALA A 120 -10.59 16.67 -13.09
CA ALA A 120 -11.34 16.78 -14.33
C ALA A 120 -11.07 18.12 -15.07
N SER A 121 -10.62 19.15 -14.35
CA SER A 121 -10.22 20.45 -14.88
C SER A 121 -8.70 20.56 -15.08
N LEU A 122 -7.94 19.59 -14.58
CA LEU A 122 -6.62 19.26 -15.08
C LEU A 122 -6.89 18.76 -16.50
N GLU A 123 -6.94 19.67 -17.47
CA GLU A 123 -6.26 19.35 -18.70
C GLU A 123 -4.81 19.21 -18.25
N PRO A 124 -4.27 17.97 -18.16
CA PRO A 124 -2.86 17.84 -17.91
C PRO A 124 -2.21 18.74 -18.95
N GLU A 125 -1.20 19.54 -18.56
CA GLU A 125 -0.24 19.91 -19.59
C GLU A 125 0.01 18.61 -20.33
N THR A 126 -0.25 18.62 -21.65
CA THR A 126 0.27 17.53 -22.45
C THR A 126 1.76 17.65 -22.18
N TRP A 127 2.26 16.81 -21.27
CA TRP A 127 3.61 16.34 -21.27
C TRP A 127 3.69 15.59 -22.60
N ARG A 128 3.75 16.38 -23.67
CA ARG A 128 4.50 16.01 -24.83
C ARG A 128 5.88 15.91 -24.20
N GLY A 129 6.27 14.69 -23.83
CA GLY A 129 7.66 14.33 -24.01
C GLY A 129 8.07 14.94 -25.35
N ALA A 130 9.22 15.61 -25.37
CA ALA A 130 9.81 16.10 -26.61
C ALA A 130 9.43 15.11 -27.72
N GLU A 131 8.73 15.60 -28.77
CA GLU A 131 8.01 14.77 -29.75
C GLU A 131 8.51 13.34 -29.75
N ALA A 132 7.69 12.40 -29.24
CA ALA A 132 8.10 11.02 -29.17
C ALA A 132 8.70 10.63 -30.52
N ASP A 133 10.00 10.35 -30.50
CA ASP A 133 10.77 9.73 -31.58
C ASP A 133 10.27 8.31 -31.90
N GLY A 134 9.20 7.87 -31.24
CA GLY A 134 8.54 6.58 -31.41
C GLY A 134 8.53 5.72 -30.15
N ALA A 135 9.19 6.13 -29.06
CA ALA A 135 9.21 5.34 -27.82
C ALA A 135 8.00 5.65 -26.91
N HIS A 136 7.28 4.61 -26.48
CA HIS A 136 6.22 4.71 -25.48
C HIS A 136 6.80 4.47 -24.07
N ASP A 137 6.56 5.35 -23.12
CA ASP A 137 7.04 5.17 -21.71
C ASP A 137 6.11 4.30 -20.85
N ILE A 138 4.89 4.02 -21.34
CA ILE A 138 3.86 3.26 -20.61
C ILE A 138 3.35 2.14 -21.52
N PHE A 139 3.55 0.91 -21.07
CA PHE A 139 3.08 -0.29 -21.75
C PHE A 139 1.89 -0.89 -21.00
N LEU A 140 0.75 -1.03 -21.67
CA LEU A 140 -0.48 -1.58 -21.10
C LEU A 140 -0.84 -2.90 -21.77
N VAL A 141 -0.86 -3.97 -20.97
CA VAL A 141 -1.44 -5.26 -21.37
C VAL A 141 -2.77 -5.45 -20.65
N SER A 142 -3.84 -5.65 -21.39
CA SER A 142 -5.18 -5.89 -20.87
C SER A 142 -5.73 -7.22 -21.39
N HIS A 143 -6.87 -7.66 -20.83
CA HIS A 143 -7.54 -8.92 -21.22
C HIS A 143 -6.63 -10.16 -21.13
N VAL A 144 -5.76 -10.19 -20.13
CA VAL A 144 -4.84 -11.30 -19.89
C VAL A 144 -5.66 -12.57 -19.58
N PRO A 145 -5.44 -13.68 -20.31
CA PRO A 145 -6.14 -14.93 -20.04
C PRO A 145 -5.69 -15.53 -18.71
N VAL A 146 -6.59 -16.27 -18.07
CA VAL A 146 -6.30 -17.09 -16.88
C VAL A 146 -5.11 -18.01 -17.19
N PRO A 147 -4.06 -18.04 -16.35
CA PRO A 147 -2.93 -18.96 -16.51
C PRO A 147 -3.41 -20.42 -16.58
N GLN A 148 -2.86 -21.15 -17.54
CA GLN A 148 -3.17 -22.57 -17.69
C GLN A 148 -2.50 -23.37 -16.57
N SER A 149 -3.26 -24.26 -15.93
CA SER A 149 -2.72 -25.14 -14.89
C SER A 149 -1.52 -25.93 -15.39
N GLY A 150 -0.44 -25.96 -14.61
CA GLY A 150 0.81 -26.64 -14.95
C GLY A 150 1.73 -25.88 -15.91
N ASN A 151 1.30 -24.75 -16.50
CA ASN A 151 2.18 -23.92 -17.32
C ASN A 151 2.83 -22.81 -16.46
N PRO A 152 4.17 -22.75 -16.36
CA PRO A 152 4.84 -21.74 -15.55
C PRO A 152 4.92 -20.36 -16.22
N ARG A 153 4.57 -20.23 -17.51
CA ARG A 153 4.55 -18.95 -18.23
C ARG A 153 3.25 -18.19 -18.00
N HIS A 154 3.35 -16.86 -18.05
CA HIS A 154 2.21 -15.96 -17.93
C HIS A 154 2.07 -15.13 -19.20
N ARG A 155 0.97 -15.34 -19.94
CA ARG A 155 0.74 -14.70 -21.25
C ARG A 155 0.79 -13.18 -21.21
N GLY A 156 0.33 -12.57 -20.11
CA GLY A 156 0.40 -11.12 -19.95
C GLY A 156 1.83 -10.60 -19.76
N VAL A 157 2.72 -11.40 -19.15
CA VAL A 157 4.14 -11.04 -18.99
C VAL A 157 4.85 -11.20 -20.33
N ASP A 158 4.61 -12.32 -21.02
CA ASP A 158 5.17 -12.57 -22.36
C ASP A 158 4.78 -11.45 -23.34
N ALA A 159 3.50 -11.03 -23.34
CA ALA A 159 3.02 -9.94 -24.17
C ALA A 159 3.63 -8.59 -23.78
N LEU A 160 3.79 -8.31 -22.48
CA LEU A 160 4.42 -7.08 -22.00
C LEU A 160 5.88 -7.00 -22.46
N ILE A 161 6.64 -8.08 -22.34
CA ILE A 161 8.04 -8.14 -22.78
C ILE A 161 8.16 -7.89 -24.29
N ALA A 162 7.27 -8.48 -25.10
CA ALA A 162 7.23 -8.24 -26.53
C ALA A 162 6.91 -6.77 -26.86
N PHE A 163 5.86 -6.21 -26.25
CA PHE A 163 5.46 -4.82 -26.47
C PHE A 163 6.51 -3.81 -26.00
N MET A 164 7.20 -4.08 -24.89
CA MET A 164 8.33 -3.26 -24.44
C MET A 164 9.43 -3.22 -25.52
N ALA A 165 9.81 -4.36 -26.08
CA ALA A 165 10.83 -4.42 -27.12
C ALA A 165 10.39 -3.76 -28.44
N GLU A 166 9.12 -3.92 -28.84
CA GLU A 166 8.54 -3.18 -29.98
C GLU A 166 8.61 -1.66 -29.77
N GLY A 167 8.48 -1.21 -28.52
CA GLY A 167 8.66 0.20 -28.12
C GLY A 167 10.11 0.62 -27.86
N GLY A 168 11.11 -0.21 -28.22
CA GLY A 168 12.53 0.10 -28.07
C GLY A 168 13.15 -0.25 -26.71
N LEU A 169 12.40 -0.86 -25.79
CA LEU A 169 12.86 -1.27 -24.47
C LEU A 169 12.99 -2.79 -24.36
N SER A 170 14.13 -3.34 -24.78
CA SER A 170 14.38 -4.78 -24.71
C SER A 170 14.53 -5.27 -23.27
N PHE A 171 13.83 -6.34 -22.92
CA PHE A 171 13.91 -6.95 -21.59
C PHE A 171 15.19 -7.78 -21.40
N TYR A 172 15.57 -8.57 -22.41
CA TYR A 172 16.77 -9.42 -22.39
C TYR A 172 17.92 -8.72 -23.10
N ARG A 173 19.07 -8.66 -22.44
CA ARG A 173 20.33 -8.21 -23.04
C ARG A 173 20.95 -9.37 -23.81
N SER A 174 20.74 -9.38 -25.12
CA SER A 174 21.10 -10.51 -25.97
C SER A 174 21.24 -10.08 -27.43
N HIS A 175 22.06 -10.83 -28.17
CA HIS A 175 22.16 -10.75 -29.63
C HIS A 175 21.23 -11.73 -30.35
N ALA A 176 20.50 -12.58 -29.61
CA ALA A 176 19.61 -13.57 -30.19
C ALA A 176 18.40 -12.92 -30.88
N ASP A 177 17.93 -13.55 -31.96
CA ASP A 177 16.63 -13.26 -32.55
C ASP A 177 15.53 -13.90 -31.68
N TYR A 178 15.12 -13.17 -30.64
CA TYR A 178 14.16 -13.64 -29.64
C TYR A 178 13.22 -12.50 -29.19
N PRO A 179 11.91 -12.75 -29.00
CA PRO A 179 10.98 -11.72 -28.52
C PRO A 179 11.42 -11.11 -27.19
N GLY A 180 11.65 -9.79 -27.17
CA GLY A 180 12.14 -9.09 -25.98
C GLY A 180 13.67 -8.94 -25.92
N ALA A 181 14.43 -9.47 -26.87
CA ALA A 181 15.89 -9.36 -26.90
C ALA A 181 16.37 -8.07 -27.56
N GLY A 182 17.53 -7.58 -27.14
CA GLY A 182 18.26 -6.48 -27.76
C GLY A 182 19.62 -6.30 -27.11
N THR A 183 20.57 -5.68 -27.82
CA THR A 183 21.97 -5.56 -27.35
C THR A 183 22.10 -4.68 -26.10
N GLU A 184 21.18 -3.74 -25.92
CA GLU A 184 21.08 -2.85 -24.75
C GLU A 184 19.95 -3.26 -23.80
N GLY A 185 19.54 -4.53 -23.82
CA GLY A 185 18.45 -5.02 -22.97
C GLY A 185 18.73 -4.88 -21.47
N LEU A 186 17.66 -4.91 -20.68
CA LEU A 186 17.72 -4.61 -19.24
C LEU A 186 18.43 -5.68 -18.40
N ILE A 187 18.27 -6.96 -18.76
CA ILE A 187 18.73 -8.10 -17.96
C ILE A 187 19.70 -8.94 -18.78
N ALA A 188 20.93 -9.08 -18.32
CA ALA A 188 21.91 -10.04 -18.84
C ALA A 188 21.70 -11.45 -18.32
N PRO A 189 22.29 -12.47 -19.00
CA PRO A 189 22.19 -13.86 -18.58
C PRO A 189 22.76 -14.13 -17.18
N ASP A 190 23.72 -13.35 -16.68
CA ASP A 190 24.40 -13.56 -15.39
C ASP A 190 24.02 -12.55 -14.30
N ASP A 191 22.98 -11.74 -14.52
CA ASP A 191 22.54 -10.73 -13.56
C ASP A 191 21.89 -11.33 -12.30
N VAL A 192 21.96 -10.58 -11.20
CA VAL A 192 21.19 -10.83 -9.97
C VAL A 192 19.96 -9.94 -10.02
N VAL A 193 18.78 -10.52 -10.16
CA VAL A 193 17.51 -9.80 -10.35
C VAL A 193 16.68 -9.83 -9.08
N LEU A 194 16.55 -8.68 -8.43
CA LEU A 194 15.67 -8.48 -7.29
C LEU A 194 14.27 -8.11 -7.75
N LEU A 195 13.26 -8.85 -7.30
CA LEU A 195 11.85 -8.56 -7.55
C LEU A 195 11.23 -7.96 -6.29
N LYS A 196 11.06 -6.63 -6.27
CA LYS A 196 10.46 -5.91 -5.15
C LYS A 196 8.94 -5.97 -5.23
N VAL A 197 8.35 -6.91 -4.52
CA VAL A 197 6.89 -7.09 -4.44
C VAL A 197 6.27 -6.26 -3.30
N ASN A 198 4.95 -6.21 -3.30
CA ASN A 198 4.13 -5.83 -2.16
C ASN A 198 3.55 -7.09 -1.52
N ALA A 199 3.96 -7.40 -0.29
CA ALA A 199 3.52 -8.56 0.47
C ALA A 199 2.92 -8.20 1.86
N ALA A 200 2.67 -6.92 2.13
CA ALA A 200 2.18 -6.47 3.43
C ALA A 200 0.71 -6.85 3.68
N TRP A 201 -0.11 -6.98 2.62
CA TRP A 201 -1.54 -7.27 2.72
C TRP A 201 -1.95 -8.40 1.80
N ASP A 202 -2.80 -9.29 2.29
CA ASP A 202 -3.32 -10.43 1.53
C ASP A 202 -4.33 -10.00 0.45
N GLN A 203 -4.82 -10.97 -0.32
CA GLN A 203 -5.82 -10.81 -1.38
C GLN A 203 -5.39 -9.77 -2.40
N ARG A 204 -6.31 -8.97 -2.94
CA ARG A 204 -6.03 -7.92 -3.95
C ARG A 204 -5.17 -6.75 -3.42
N GLY A 205 -4.66 -6.84 -2.19
CA GLY A 205 -3.72 -5.89 -1.60
C GLY A 205 -2.25 -6.14 -1.96
N MET A 206 -1.88 -7.36 -2.34
CA MET A 206 -0.51 -7.77 -2.70
C MET A 206 -0.29 -7.92 -4.19
N THR A 207 0.99 -7.92 -4.61
CA THR A 207 1.38 -8.20 -5.99
C THR A 207 0.83 -9.57 -6.42
N ASN A 208 0.36 -9.66 -7.65
CA ASN A 208 -0.24 -10.89 -8.14
C ASN A 208 0.81 -12.01 -8.27
N THR A 209 0.58 -13.16 -7.63
CA THR A 209 1.59 -14.24 -7.58
C THR A 209 1.71 -15.00 -8.89
N ASP A 210 0.69 -14.98 -9.75
CA ASP A 210 0.76 -15.55 -11.10
C ASP A 210 1.64 -14.69 -12.02
N VAL A 211 1.57 -13.36 -11.89
CA VAL A 211 2.48 -12.42 -12.58
C VAL A 211 3.91 -12.62 -12.10
N VAL A 212 4.13 -12.77 -10.79
CA VAL A 212 5.47 -13.02 -10.23
C VAL A 212 6.05 -14.35 -10.74
N ARG A 213 5.26 -15.43 -10.71
CA ARG A 213 5.66 -16.72 -11.31
C ARG A 213 6.02 -16.53 -12.78
N GLY A 214 5.17 -15.84 -13.54
CA GLY A 214 5.40 -15.56 -14.95
C GLY A 214 6.70 -14.81 -15.22
N LEU A 215 7.00 -13.78 -14.43
CA LEU A 215 8.21 -12.97 -14.56
C LEU A 215 9.47 -13.74 -14.17
N ILE A 216 9.44 -14.52 -13.08
CA ILE A 216 10.57 -15.40 -12.72
C ILE A 216 10.83 -16.37 -13.88
N THR A 217 9.79 -17.04 -14.38
CA THR A 217 9.92 -17.97 -15.52
C THR A 217 10.49 -17.29 -16.77
N ALA A 218 10.06 -16.06 -17.08
CA ALA A 218 10.58 -15.29 -18.20
C ALA A 218 12.08 -14.98 -18.05
N ILE A 219 12.50 -14.50 -16.87
CA ILE A 219 13.91 -14.23 -16.57
C ILE A 219 14.76 -15.50 -16.69
N LEU A 220 14.31 -16.62 -16.11
CA LEU A 220 15.01 -17.89 -16.19
C LEU A 220 15.13 -18.42 -17.63
N ALA A 221 14.18 -18.05 -18.49
CA ALA A 221 14.13 -18.41 -19.91
C ALA A 221 14.89 -17.43 -20.83
N HIS A 222 15.81 -16.63 -20.27
CA HIS A 222 16.69 -15.75 -21.04
C HIS A 222 17.28 -16.49 -22.26
N PRO A 223 17.25 -15.89 -23.48
CA PRO A 223 17.61 -16.59 -24.72
C PRO A 223 19.06 -17.12 -24.75
N ASP A 224 19.99 -16.41 -24.12
CA ASP A 224 21.40 -16.85 -23.99
C ASP A 224 21.64 -17.87 -22.85
N GLY A 225 20.57 -18.32 -22.17
CA GLY A 225 20.64 -19.14 -20.97
C GLY A 225 20.93 -18.29 -19.73
N PHE A 226 19.98 -18.22 -18.80
CA PHE A 226 20.17 -17.46 -17.57
C PHE A 226 21.03 -18.27 -16.58
N THR A 227 22.13 -17.72 -16.08
CA THR A 227 23.04 -18.31 -15.06
C THR A 227 23.01 -17.56 -13.73
N GLY A 228 22.46 -16.35 -13.72
CA GLY A 228 22.33 -15.49 -12.55
C GLY A 228 21.35 -16.00 -11.48
N GLU A 229 20.69 -15.12 -10.75
CA GLU A 229 19.66 -15.53 -9.78
C GLU A 229 18.53 -14.53 -9.69
N VAL A 230 17.35 -15.01 -9.29
CA VAL A 230 16.17 -14.18 -9.04
C VAL A 230 15.84 -14.23 -7.56
N VAL A 231 15.68 -13.06 -6.94
CA VAL A 231 15.39 -12.96 -5.50
C VAL A 231 14.15 -12.12 -5.29
N LEU A 232 13.12 -12.74 -4.71
CA LEU A 232 11.94 -12.02 -4.27
C LEU A 232 12.29 -11.23 -3.00
N VAL A 233 12.09 -9.92 -2.99
CA VAL A 233 12.48 -9.07 -1.86
C VAL A 233 11.35 -8.18 -1.41
N GLU A 234 11.17 -8.05 -0.10
CA GLU A 234 10.19 -7.17 0.53
C GLU A 234 10.43 -7.07 2.05
N ASN A 235 10.14 -5.93 2.65
CA ASN A 235 10.11 -5.64 4.08
C ASN A 235 8.85 -6.16 4.80
N CYS A 236 7.97 -6.89 4.12
CA CYS A 236 6.82 -7.66 4.63
C CYS A 236 6.11 -7.09 5.87
N GLU A 237 5.88 -5.76 5.93
CA GLU A 237 5.55 -5.05 7.17
C GLU A 237 4.38 -5.70 7.94
N GLY A 238 4.69 -6.33 9.08
CA GLY A 238 3.73 -7.01 9.96
C GLY A 238 3.00 -8.22 9.35
N GLY A 239 3.46 -8.71 8.18
CA GLY A 239 2.86 -9.80 7.43
C GLY A 239 3.47 -11.18 7.72
N PRO A 240 2.90 -12.26 7.16
CA PRO A 240 3.36 -13.63 7.39
C PRO A 240 4.57 -14.02 6.53
N ASP A 241 5.49 -13.09 6.23
CA ASP A 241 6.75 -13.35 5.51
C ASP A 241 6.61 -14.28 4.28
N TYR A 242 5.72 -13.92 3.34
CA TYR A 242 5.42 -14.65 2.09
C TYR A 242 4.48 -15.86 2.19
N ASP A 243 3.95 -16.17 3.38
CA ASP A 243 3.00 -17.27 3.63
C ASP A 243 1.55 -16.81 3.82
N GLN A 244 1.09 -15.82 3.03
CA GLN A 244 -0.30 -15.38 3.06
C GLN A 244 -1.24 -16.53 2.66
N VAL A 245 -2.39 -16.65 3.35
CA VAL A 245 -3.39 -17.72 3.10
C VAL A 245 -4.28 -17.41 1.90
N LEU A 246 -4.57 -16.12 1.68
CA LEU A 246 -5.41 -15.63 0.58
C LEU A 246 -4.56 -14.73 -0.30
N ASN A 247 -4.18 -15.18 -1.48
CA ASN A 247 -3.24 -14.49 -2.36
C ASN A 247 -3.96 -13.81 -3.52
N ASN A 248 -3.35 -12.75 -4.06
CA ASN A 248 -3.76 -12.18 -5.33
C ASN A 248 -3.36 -13.11 -6.48
N ALA A 249 -4.18 -14.12 -6.75
CA ALA A 249 -3.94 -15.09 -7.82
C ALA A 249 -5.23 -15.82 -8.18
N GLU A 250 -5.21 -16.48 -9.34
CA GLU A 250 -6.30 -17.36 -9.78
C GLU A 250 -6.48 -18.55 -8.84
N ASN A 251 -5.37 -19.06 -8.27
CA ASN A 251 -5.42 -19.92 -7.10
C ASN A 251 -5.06 -19.11 -5.84
N PRO A 252 -6.04 -18.72 -5.00
CA PRO A 252 -5.77 -17.93 -3.80
C PRO A 252 -4.86 -18.61 -2.78
N HIS A 253 -4.67 -19.93 -2.85
CA HIS A 253 -3.76 -20.66 -1.96
C HIS A 253 -2.30 -20.63 -2.43
N GLN A 254 -1.99 -20.02 -3.57
CA GLN A 254 -0.63 -19.86 -4.08
C GLN A 254 0.08 -18.68 -3.41
N SER A 255 0.82 -18.97 -2.34
CA SER A 255 1.66 -17.97 -1.66
C SER A 255 2.91 -17.62 -2.46
N PHE A 256 3.56 -16.50 -2.12
CA PHE A 256 4.86 -16.14 -2.68
C PHE A 256 5.91 -17.21 -2.37
N ALA A 257 5.92 -17.74 -1.14
CA ALA A 257 6.81 -18.82 -0.75
C ALA A 257 6.55 -20.08 -1.60
N ALA A 258 5.29 -20.44 -1.86
CA ALA A 258 4.95 -21.56 -2.73
C ALA A 258 5.42 -21.36 -4.18
N VAL A 259 5.35 -20.14 -4.73
CA VAL A 259 5.90 -19.82 -6.05
C VAL A 259 7.42 -20.00 -6.07
N VAL A 260 8.14 -19.38 -5.13
CA VAL A 260 9.60 -19.47 -5.04
C VAL A 260 10.05 -20.92 -4.86
N ASN A 261 9.44 -21.65 -3.93
CA ASN A 261 9.78 -23.05 -3.65
C ASN A 261 9.50 -23.99 -4.84
N SER A 262 8.57 -23.64 -5.74
CA SER A 262 8.25 -24.48 -6.91
C SER A 262 9.39 -24.57 -7.94
N TYR A 263 10.40 -23.71 -7.86
CA TYR A 263 11.60 -23.78 -8.71
C TYR A 263 12.70 -24.72 -8.16
N GLY A 264 12.59 -25.16 -6.90
CA GLY A 264 13.40 -26.23 -6.30
C GLY A 264 14.85 -25.88 -5.93
N ASP A 265 15.52 -24.98 -6.65
CA ASP A 265 16.91 -24.58 -6.39
C ASP A 265 16.99 -23.17 -5.77
N PRO A 266 17.28 -23.06 -4.45
CA PRO A 266 17.39 -21.76 -3.77
C PRO A 266 18.59 -20.93 -4.23
N SER A 267 19.58 -21.53 -4.91
CA SER A 267 20.65 -20.76 -5.53
C SER A 267 20.18 -20.03 -6.79
N ARG A 268 19.07 -20.46 -7.39
CA ARG A 268 18.53 -19.91 -8.64
C ARG A 268 17.38 -18.95 -8.39
N VAL A 269 16.45 -19.35 -7.52
CA VAL A 269 15.29 -18.56 -7.14
C VAL A 269 15.14 -18.62 -5.62
N SER A 270 15.21 -17.47 -4.96
CA SER A 270 15.06 -17.38 -3.50
C SER A 270 14.18 -16.19 -3.11
N SER A 271 13.93 -16.05 -1.81
CA SER A 271 13.28 -14.87 -1.23
C SER A 271 14.08 -14.32 -0.06
N SER A 272 13.95 -13.02 0.21
CA SER A 272 14.52 -12.35 1.37
C SER A 272 13.48 -11.40 1.95
N SER A 273 12.90 -11.79 3.09
CA SER A 273 12.04 -10.90 3.87
C SER A 273 12.91 -10.01 4.75
N TRP A 274 12.92 -8.72 4.44
CA TRP A 274 13.65 -7.72 5.22
C TRP A 274 12.98 -7.42 6.56
N TRP A 275 11.73 -7.84 6.74
CA TRP A 275 11.03 -7.76 8.02
C TRP A 275 11.76 -8.54 9.12
N SER A 276 12.26 -9.74 8.77
CA SER A 276 12.92 -10.66 9.70
C SER A 276 14.18 -10.09 10.37
N PHE A 277 14.77 -9.03 9.79
CA PHE A 277 15.95 -8.35 10.30
C PHE A 277 15.80 -6.83 10.32
N THR A 278 14.55 -6.33 10.33
CA THR A 278 14.26 -4.89 10.20
C THR A 278 14.83 -4.03 11.34
N ASP A 279 15.07 -4.65 12.51
CA ASP A 279 15.66 -4.01 13.69
C ASP A 279 17.20 -4.09 13.74
N ASN A 280 17.82 -4.88 12.85
CA ASN A 280 19.26 -5.15 12.92
C ASN A 280 20.05 -4.00 12.29
N VAL A 281 20.61 -3.12 13.10
CA VAL A 281 21.56 -2.10 12.61
C VAL A 281 22.92 -2.73 12.36
N VAL A 282 23.44 -2.58 11.13
CA VAL A 282 24.70 -3.19 10.67
C VAL A 282 25.60 -2.20 9.96
N GLY A 283 26.91 -2.48 9.93
CA GLY A 283 27.88 -1.81 9.06
C GLY A 283 27.84 -2.37 7.63
N GLU A 284 28.66 -1.82 6.73
CA GLU A 284 28.83 -2.37 5.38
C GLU A 284 29.75 -3.59 5.34
N TYR A 285 29.68 -4.38 4.25
CA TYR A 285 30.59 -5.54 4.06
C TYR A 285 32.06 -5.11 4.00
N GLU A 286 32.36 -3.96 3.39
CA GLU A 286 33.70 -3.37 3.36
C GLU A 286 34.25 -3.07 4.77
N ALA A 287 33.36 -2.80 5.73
CA ALA A 287 33.73 -2.60 7.13
C ALA A 287 33.88 -3.92 7.92
N GLY A 288 33.76 -5.07 7.25
CA GLY A 288 33.87 -6.40 7.86
C GLY A 288 32.61 -6.90 8.56
N ASP A 289 31.47 -6.22 8.41
CA ASP A 289 30.19 -6.67 8.97
C ASP A 289 29.44 -7.53 7.94
N PHE A 290 29.37 -8.84 8.17
CA PHE A 290 28.69 -9.80 7.29
C PHE A 290 27.27 -10.15 7.73
N ARG A 291 26.75 -9.50 8.78
CA ARG A 291 25.38 -9.76 9.26
C ARG A 291 24.37 -9.11 8.31
N GLN A 292 23.21 -9.75 8.18
CA GLN A 292 22.07 -9.19 7.46
C GLN A 292 21.33 -8.17 8.35
N GLY A 293 20.90 -7.07 7.75
CA GLY A 293 20.29 -5.96 8.48
C GLY A 293 20.14 -4.71 7.64
N TYR A 294 20.03 -3.58 8.32
CA TYR A 294 19.91 -2.25 7.75
C TYR A 294 21.14 -1.41 8.05
N VAL A 295 21.74 -0.84 7.01
CA VAL A 295 22.77 0.21 7.15
C VAL A 295 22.05 1.55 7.28
N VAL A 296 22.29 2.28 8.37
CA VAL A 296 21.63 3.55 8.68
C VAL A 296 22.53 4.72 8.26
N LEU A 297 22.01 5.61 7.42
CA LEU A 297 22.72 6.79 6.91
C LEU A 297 22.33 8.09 7.62
N GLY A 298 21.31 8.04 8.49
CA GLY A 298 20.69 9.23 9.09
C GLY A 298 19.60 9.84 8.20
N ASN A 299 18.93 10.89 8.69
CA ASN A 299 17.84 11.59 7.98
C ASN A 299 16.73 10.65 7.47
N ASN A 300 16.33 9.68 8.31
CA ASN A 300 15.38 8.61 7.99
C ASN A 300 15.80 7.67 6.84
N VAL A 301 17.04 7.73 6.37
CA VAL A 301 17.53 6.87 5.29
C VAL A 301 18.31 5.68 5.87
N SER A 302 17.90 4.49 5.46
CA SER A 302 18.58 3.23 5.68
C SER A 302 18.20 2.27 4.56
N TYR A 303 19.00 1.22 4.36
CA TYR A 303 18.74 0.26 3.32
C TYR A 303 19.17 -1.15 3.72
N PRO A 304 18.52 -2.18 3.16
CA PRO A 304 18.82 -3.55 3.50
C PRO A 304 20.15 -3.98 2.90
N LYS A 305 20.88 -4.74 3.68
CA LYS A 305 22.07 -5.48 3.29
C LYS A 305 21.87 -6.93 3.74
N PHE A 306 21.92 -7.87 2.81
CA PHE A 306 21.46 -9.24 3.02
C PHE A 306 22.19 -10.26 2.15
N SER A 307 22.00 -11.55 2.42
CA SER A 307 22.52 -12.66 1.64
C SER A 307 21.37 -13.39 0.94
N THR A 308 21.55 -13.75 -0.33
CA THR A 308 20.55 -14.51 -1.11
C THR A 308 20.60 -16.01 -0.79
N GLY A 309 19.67 -16.80 -1.34
CA GLY A 309 19.73 -18.27 -1.25
C GLY A 309 20.97 -18.89 -1.90
N ARG A 310 21.62 -18.20 -2.86
CA ARG A 310 22.93 -18.57 -3.42
C ARG A 310 24.09 -18.26 -2.47
N GLY A 311 23.87 -17.41 -1.47
CA GLY A 311 24.94 -16.82 -0.65
C GLY A 311 25.52 -15.52 -1.23
N THR A 312 24.92 -14.97 -2.29
CA THR A 312 25.34 -13.68 -2.85
C THR A 312 25.08 -12.58 -1.83
N LEU A 313 26.09 -11.77 -1.56
CA LEU A 313 26.05 -10.71 -0.56
C LEU A 313 25.66 -9.38 -1.22
N ILE A 314 24.49 -8.86 -0.88
CA ILE A 314 23.89 -7.68 -1.51
C ILE A 314 23.88 -6.51 -0.51
N SER A 315 24.42 -5.37 -0.94
CA SER A 315 24.14 -4.04 -0.36
C SER A 315 23.26 -3.30 -1.35
N LEU A 316 22.05 -2.91 -0.95
CA LEU A 316 21.13 -2.25 -1.86
C LEU A 316 21.63 -0.86 -2.32
N ARG A 317 22.62 -0.28 -1.65
CA ARG A 317 23.30 0.96 -2.06
C ARG A 317 24.45 0.70 -3.03
N HIS A 318 25.33 -0.23 -2.67
CA HIS A 318 26.62 -0.40 -3.32
C HIS A 318 26.64 -1.48 -4.42
N GLY A 319 25.75 -2.48 -4.36
CA GLY A 319 25.69 -3.59 -5.30
C GLY A 319 26.05 -4.93 -4.66
N ILE A 320 26.57 -5.86 -5.47
CA ILE A 320 26.99 -7.20 -5.05
C ILE A 320 28.42 -7.13 -4.50
N TRP A 321 28.64 -7.59 -3.28
CA TRP A 321 29.98 -7.65 -2.70
C TRP A 321 30.84 -8.71 -3.40
N THR A 322 32.05 -8.33 -3.81
CA THR A 322 32.99 -9.19 -4.57
C THR A 322 34.13 -9.77 -3.72
N GLY A 323 34.16 -9.46 -2.42
CA GLY A 323 35.28 -9.80 -1.53
C GLY A 323 36.28 -8.65 -1.33
N SER A 324 36.34 -7.70 -2.27
CA SER A 324 37.24 -6.53 -2.21
C SER A 324 36.58 -5.22 -2.62
N GLY A 325 35.31 -5.26 -3.04
CA GLY A 325 34.54 -4.11 -3.50
C GLY A 325 33.11 -4.51 -3.85
N TYR A 326 32.44 -3.70 -4.67
CA TYR A 326 31.05 -3.97 -5.08
C TYR A 326 30.88 -3.89 -6.60
N ASP A 327 30.10 -4.83 -7.14
CA ASP A 327 29.61 -4.81 -8.52
C ASP A 327 28.14 -4.41 -8.54
N LYS A 328 27.89 -3.18 -8.99
CA LYS A 328 26.53 -2.65 -9.18
C LYS A 328 25.96 -2.96 -10.56
N SER A 329 26.81 -3.28 -11.53
CA SER A 329 26.41 -3.42 -12.93
C SER A 329 25.51 -4.64 -13.17
N ARG A 330 25.71 -5.69 -12.37
CA ARG A 330 24.96 -6.96 -12.40
C ARG A 330 23.73 -7.00 -11.50
N LEU A 331 23.54 -6.03 -10.62
CA LEU A 331 22.38 -5.99 -9.73
C LEU A 331 21.23 -5.26 -10.41
N LYS A 332 20.09 -5.95 -10.60
CA LYS A 332 18.86 -5.38 -11.13
C LYS A 332 17.78 -5.36 -10.07
N LEU A 333 16.97 -4.31 -10.04
CA LEU A 333 15.80 -4.23 -9.17
C LEU A 333 14.57 -3.92 -10.02
N ILE A 334 13.60 -4.83 -10.03
CA ILE A 334 12.31 -4.64 -10.70
C ILE A 334 11.26 -4.41 -9.62
N ASN A 335 10.62 -3.25 -9.65
CA ASN A 335 9.59 -2.84 -8.73
C ASN A 335 8.23 -3.31 -9.22
N LEU A 336 7.54 -4.16 -8.44
CA LEU A 336 6.27 -4.77 -8.82
C LEU A 336 5.13 -4.27 -7.93
N PRO A 337 4.70 -3.00 -8.07
CA PRO A 337 3.66 -2.42 -7.24
C PRO A 337 2.27 -2.98 -7.59
N VAL A 338 1.32 -2.73 -6.69
CA VAL A 338 -0.11 -2.85 -6.98
C VAL A 338 -0.70 -1.44 -7.04
N LEU A 339 -1.54 -1.19 -8.04
CA LEU A 339 -2.36 0.02 -8.09
C LEU A 339 -3.64 -0.22 -7.29
N LYS A 340 -3.77 0.44 -6.14
CA LYS A 340 -4.99 0.40 -5.31
C LYS A 340 -5.21 1.75 -4.63
N SER A 341 -6.43 2.00 -4.15
CA SER A 341 -6.74 3.19 -3.37
C SER A 341 -6.01 3.19 -2.02
N HIS A 342 -5.64 4.37 -1.55
CA HIS A 342 -4.92 4.55 -0.29
C HIS A 342 -5.37 5.84 0.39
N ASN A 343 -5.66 5.77 1.70
CA ASN A 343 -6.29 6.86 2.44
C ASN A 343 -5.42 8.13 2.56
N ALA A 344 -4.09 8.00 2.62
CA ALA A 344 -3.18 9.14 2.84
C ALA A 344 -2.54 9.68 1.55
N THR A 345 -2.41 8.85 0.52
CA THR A 345 -1.69 9.20 -0.73
C THR A 345 -2.60 9.13 -1.97
N GLY A 346 -3.91 8.91 -1.78
CA GLY A 346 -4.88 8.68 -2.84
C GLY A 346 -4.79 7.27 -3.44
N VAL A 347 -3.61 6.91 -3.95
CA VAL A 347 -3.32 5.58 -4.50
C VAL A 347 -1.97 5.05 -4.02
N THR A 348 -1.75 3.74 -4.14
CA THR A 348 -0.42 3.14 -4.13
C THR A 348 0.06 2.89 -5.56
N ALA A 349 1.36 2.99 -5.78
CA ALA A 349 2.01 2.71 -7.06
C ALA A 349 3.52 2.48 -6.82
N CYS A 350 4.34 2.64 -7.87
CA CYS A 350 5.79 2.44 -7.87
C CYS A 350 6.51 3.12 -6.69
N CYS A 351 6.32 4.44 -6.48
CA CYS A 351 6.99 5.17 -5.41
C CYS A 351 6.63 4.64 -4.00
N LYS A 352 5.36 4.28 -3.79
CA LYS A 352 4.90 3.76 -2.49
C LYS A 352 5.42 2.34 -2.21
N ASN A 353 5.55 1.51 -3.24
CA ASN A 353 6.11 0.16 -3.08
C ASN A 353 7.62 0.22 -2.80
N TYR A 354 8.33 1.14 -3.47
CA TYR A 354 9.75 1.37 -3.26
C TYR A 354 10.05 1.97 -1.87
N MET A 355 9.16 2.80 -1.33
CA MET A 355 9.24 3.29 0.05
C MET A 355 9.41 2.15 1.07
N GLY A 356 8.89 0.95 0.78
CA GLY A 356 9.07 -0.25 1.63
C GLY A 356 10.50 -0.76 1.72
N VAL A 357 11.47 -0.20 0.97
CA VAL A 357 12.89 -0.53 1.09
C VAL A 357 13.44 -0.18 2.47
N GLN A 358 13.04 0.96 3.02
CA GLN A 358 13.47 1.45 4.33
C GLN A 358 12.92 0.60 5.49
N SER A 359 13.70 0.44 6.57
CA SER A 359 13.19 -0.10 7.84
C SER A 359 12.26 0.92 8.51
N THR A 360 10.98 0.58 8.68
CA THR A 360 10.04 1.47 9.37
C THR A 360 10.37 1.63 10.85
N HIS A 361 11.02 0.64 11.46
CA HIS A 361 11.42 0.65 12.87
C HIS A 361 12.60 1.59 13.15
N LEU A 362 13.47 1.79 12.14
CA LEU A 362 14.64 2.68 12.23
C LEU A 362 14.35 4.09 11.69
N THR A 363 13.08 4.43 11.44
CA THR A 363 12.64 5.77 11.03
C THR A 363 11.74 6.45 12.04
N GLN A 364 11.71 7.78 11.99
CA GLN A 364 10.77 8.60 12.73
C GLN A 364 9.82 9.32 11.78
N ASN A 365 8.51 9.22 12.06
CA ASN A 365 7.45 9.94 11.33
C ASN A 365 7.53 9.78 9.80
N ILE A 366 7.86 8.57 9.32
CA ILE A 366 8.14 8.30 7.90
C ILE A 366 7.02 8.73 6.94
N HIS A 367 5.76 8.64 7.39
CA HIS A 367 4.62 9.10 6.60
C HIS A 367 4.59 10.62 6.42
N LEU A 368 4.95 11.38 7.44
CA LEU A 368 5.03 12.84 7.35
C LEU A 368 6.25 13.26 6.50
N ASP A 369 7.38 12.59 6.70
CA ASP A 369 8.60 12.84 5.94
C ASP A 369 8.45 12.48 4.44
N LEU A 370 7.64 11.46 4.14
CA LEU A 370 7.18 11.14 2.78
C LEU A 370 6.39 12.29 2.16
N ILE A 371 5.37 12.80 2.86
CA ILE A 371 4.43 13.79 2.31
C ILE A 371 5.07 15.17 2.21
N CYS A 372 5.85 15.57 3.22
CA CYS A 372 6.33 16.95 3.37
C CYS A 372 7.84 17.10 3.27
N GLY A 373 8.62 16.03 3.43
CA GLY A 373 10.06 16.11 3.65
C GLY A 373 10.91 15.62 2.49
N GLY A 374 10.34 15.09 1.40
CA GLY A 374 11.11 14.59 0.24
C GLY A 374 11.86 13.28 0.51
N PHE A 375 11.40 12.48 1.47
CA PHE A 375 12.03 11.21 1.87
C PHE A 375 12.31 10.27 0.69
N VAL A 376 11.38 10.10 -0.25
CA VAL A 376 11.54 9.18 -1.39
C VAL A 376 12.70 9.60 -2.29
N GLY A 377 12.87 10.90 -2.54
CA GLY A 377 14.00 11.41 -3.33
C GLY A 377 15.34 11.12 -2.64
N ARG A 378 15.42 11.30 -1.31
CA ARG A 378 16.62 10.93 -0.54
C ARG A 378 16.91 9.43 -0.64
N MET A 379 15.91 8.59 -0.44
CA MET A 379 16.07 7.14 -0.55
C MET A 379 16.58 6.74 -1.94
N MET A 380 15.86 7.13 -2.99
CA MET A 380 16.20 6.79 -4.37
C MET A 380 17.58 7.30 -4.81
N ASN A 381 18.07 8.39 -4.21
CA ASN A 381 19.43 8.89 -4.45
C ASN A 381 20.51 8.06 -3.73
N MET A 382 20.17 7.43 -2.61
CA MET A 382 21.13 6.72 -1.76
C MET A 382 21.12 5.21 -1.98
N THR A 383 20.10 4.64 -2.62
CA THR A 383 19.96 3.21 -2.90
C THR A 383 19.84 2.93 -4.39
N ILE A 384 19.89 1.66 -4.79
CA ILE A 384 19.72 1.27 -6.20
C ILE A 384 18.34 1.70 -6.71
N TYR A 385 18.32 2.44 -7.81
CA TYR A 385 17.09 2.82 -8.48
C TYR A 385 16.52 1.60 -9.26
N PRO A 386 15.20 1.37 -9.25
CA PRO A 386 14.62 0.28 -10.03
C PRO A 386 14.93 0.42 -11.52
N CYS A 387 15.27 -0.70 -12.17
CA CYS A 387 15.41 -0.79 -13.61
C CYS A 387 14.04 -0.78 -14.31
N LEU A 388 13.00 -1.25 -13.61
CA LEU A 388 11.59 -1.32 -14.02
C LEU A 388 10.66 -1.07 -12.83
#